data_AF-A0A927P2F3-F1
#
_entry.id   AF-A0A927P2F3-F1
#
_cell.length_a   1.000
_cell.length_b   1.000
_cell.length_c   1.000
_cell.angle_alpha   90.00
_cell.angle_beta   90.00
_cell.angle_gamma   90.00
#
_symmetry.space_group_name_H-M   'P 1'
#
loop_
_entity.id
_entity.type
_entity.pdbx_description
1 polymer ?
#
loop_
_entity_poly.entity_id
_entity_poly.type
_entity_poly.pdbx_seq_one_letter_code
_entity_poly.pdbx_strand_id
1 'polypeptide(L)'
;MNIKLYYKNVMCRLFTVAIVLILLPQVALCENHSRDEVREMYSQLYAKPARTPYAVVPDASAFSAGALTWDAQMQAMNYTRFMRYLAYLPYDLTLDNIAVEKAQNAALLLAATDMLSHTPEKPAGMEESLYSSAYYTCSTSNIAAFNWFTDDMLLVSLDYFMQDEADYNLPALGHRRWILSPRLQKTGFGLANSESGVSYTVMHVMDFSAEKPDYLHIDWPSAGAFPAELMTEGTPWSVSLNPDKFDMEASSPSIKLTETVSGAQFAFTLPSFEPRANYYAINHESYGEGSCLIFRPDLSSAGLHGYEQNQIWEVEISGLVTVEGEITTISYSVEIISLEPIEPVAVEIDPQSLSLAPGETYALSALVIPSWADDLSVLYESSDPAIATVDESGLVTAIAEGCCTITAITVNGESDVCTLTVSAK
;
A
#
# COMPACT_ATOMS: atom_id res chain seq x y z
N MET A 1 30.49 4.00 -78.69
CA MET A 1 30.72 4.92 -77.55
C MET A 1 29.60 4.65 -76.55
N ASN A 2 29.82 3.68 -75.66
CA ASN A 2 28.81 3.16 -74.72
C ASN A 2 29.22 3.54 -73.30
N ILE A 3 28.34 4.27 -72.61
CA ILE A 3 28.51 4.71 -71.22
C ILE A 3 28.12 3.53 -70.31
N LYS A 4 29.04 3.08 -69.44
CA LYS A 4 28.78 2.13 -68.35
C LYS A 4 28.82 2.88 -67.01
N LEU A 5 27.72 2.84 -66.27
CA LEU A 5 27.66 3.24 -64.86
C LEU A 5 28.41 2.23 -63.99
N TYR A 6 29.18 2.71 -63.01
CA TYR A 6 29.74 1.93 -61.91
C TYR A 6 29.20 2.47 -60.58
N TYR A 7 28.44 1.65 -59.86
CA TYR A 7 28.11 1.87 -58.44
C TYR A 7 29.27 1.36 -57.57
N LYS A 8 29.73 2.19 -56.63
CA LYS A 8 30.73 1.83 -55.62
C LYS A 8 30.08 1.02 -54.50
N ASN A 9 30.57 -0.20 -54.28
CA ASN A 9 30.34 -0.99 -53.08
C ASN A 9 31.14 -0.39 -51.90
N VAL A 10 30.48 -0.10 -50.78
CA VAL A 10 31.12 0.07 -49.47
C VAL A 10 30.55 -0.98 -48.54
N MET A 11 31.42 -1.88 -48.05
CA MET A 11 31.09 -2.92 -47.08
C MET A 11 30.63 -2.29 -45.75
N CYS A 12 29.46 -2.69 -45.28
CA CYS A 12 29.01 -2.46 -43.90
C CYS A 12 29.49 -3.62 -43.03
N ARG A 13 30.33 -3.34 -42.01
CA ARG A 13 30.73 -4.31 -40.98
C ARG A 13 29.63 -4.36 -39.93
N LEU A 14 28.95 -5.50 -39.81
CA LEU A 14 28.04 -5.80 -38.70
C LEU A 14 28.88 -6.05 -37.43
N PHE A 15 28.74 -5.16 -36.44
CA PHE A 15 29.14 -5.44 -35.07
C PHE A 15 27.94 -6.07 -34.36
N THR A 16 28.02 -7.36 -34.06
CA THR A 16 27.07 -8.04 -33.19
C THR A 16 27.43 -7.69 -31.75
N VAL A 17 26.66 -6.81 -31.10
CA VAL A 17 26.75 -6.58 -29.65
C VAL A 17 25.99 -7.71 -28.97
N ALA A 18 26.72 -8.64 -28.37
CA ALA A 18 26.14 -9.64 -27.48
C ALA A 18 25.82 -8.96 -26.15
N ILE A 19 24.54 -8.67 -25.90
CA ILE A 19 24.06 -8.29 -24.57
C ILE A 19 24.08 -9.56 -23.72
N VAL A 20 25.08 -9.68 -22.86
CA VAL A 20 25.09 -10.69 -21.81
C VAL A 20 24.18 -10.16 -20.71
N LEU A 21 22.94 -10.67 -20.64
CA LEU A 21 22.10 -10.52 -19.46
C LEU A 21 22.78 -11.32 -18.35
N ILE A 22 23.55 -10.65 -17.50
CA ILE A 22 24.01 -11.24 -16.24
C ILE A 22 22.80 -11.20 -15.33
N LEU A 23 22.06 -12.32 -15.27
CA LEU A 23 21.15 -12.57 -14.17
C LEU A 23 21.99 -12.55 -12.90
N LEU A 24 21.87 -11.46 -12.13
CA LEU A 24 22.38 -11.44 -10.75
C LEU A 24 21.82 -12.66 -10.04
N PRO A 25 22.62 -13.35 -9.19
CA PRO A 25 22.11 -14.44 -8.39
C PRO A 25 20.88 -13.91 -7.64
N GLN A 26 19.74 -14.59 -7.75
CA GLN A 26 18.56 -14.33 -6.94
C GLN A 26 19.04 -14.26 -5.49
N VAL A 27 19.19 -13.04 -4.99
CA VAL A 27 19.35 -12.78 -3.57
C VAL A 27 18.18 -13.50 -2.95
N ALA A 28 18.45 -14.38 -1.98
CA ALA A 28 17.43 -15.16 -1.30
C ALA A 28 16.25 -14.22 -1.02
N LEU A 29 15.13 -14.47 -1.70
CA LEU A 29 13.90 -13.71 -1.48
C LEU A 29 13.67 -13.78 0.02
N CYS A 30 13.74 -12.63 0.70
CA CYS A 30 12.91 -12.49 1.89
C CYS A 30 11.53 -12.94 1.42
N GLU A 31 10.99 -14.00 2.02
CA GLU A 31 9.64 -14.42 1.64
C GLU A 31 8.73 -13.21 1.84
N ASN A 32 8.08 -12.80 0.75
CA ASN A 32 7.18 -11.66 0.81
C ASN A 32 6.08 -11.99 1.83
N HIS A 33 5.62 -11.00 2.58
CA HIS A 33 4.51 -11.14 3.51
C HIS A 33 3.31 -11.77 2.81
N SER A 34 2.82 -12.86 3.36
CA SER A 34 1.58 -13.49 2.95
C SER A 34 0.37 -12.75 3.53
N ARG A 35 -0.81 -13.01 2.94
CA ARG A 35 -2.09 -12.48 3.44
C ARG A 35 -2.32 -12.79 4.92
N ASP A 36 -2.04 -14.04 5.32
CA ASP A 36 -2.25 -14.50 6.70
C ASP A 36 -1.31 -13.81 7.68
N GLU A 37 -0.04 -13.61 7.33
CA GLU A 37 0.93 -12.92 8.17
C GLU A 37 0.55 -11.45 8.40
N VAL A 38 0.09 -10.76 7.35
CA VAL A 38 -0.36 -9.36 7.47
C VAL A 38 -1.59 -9.26 8.37
N ARG A 39 -2.58 -10.14 8.19
CA ARG A 39 -3.78 -10.19 9.04
C ARG A 39 -3.43 -10.55 10.49
N GLU A 40 -2.53 -11.51 10.71
CA GLU A 40 -2.06 -11.87 12.05
C GLU A 40 -1.40 -10.67 12.73
N MET A 41 -0.48 -9.98 12.04
CA MET A 41 0.15 -8.77 12.59
C MET A 41 -0.88 -7.67 12.89
N TYR A 42 -1.83 -7.42 11.99
CA TYR A 42 -2.88 -6.44 12.20
C TYR A 42 -3.77 -6.77 13.40
N SER A 43 -4.15 -8.03 13.59
CA SER A 43 -5.00 -8.46 14.70
C SER A 43 -4.38 -8.16 16.09
N GLN A 44 -3.05 -8.10 16.17
CA GLN A 44 -2.32 -7.78 17.41
C GLN A 44 -2.45 -6.31 17.82
N LEU A 45 -2.81 -5.40 16.90
CA LEU A 45 -3.00 -3.97 17.18
C LEU A 45 -4.15 -3.71 18.15
N TYR A 46 -5.26 -4.42 17.99
CA TYR A 46 -6.55 -4.13 18.64
C TYR A 46 -6.89 -5.06 19.81
N ALA A 47 -5.91 -5.83 20.32
CA ALA A 47 -6.16 -6.72 21.45
C ALA A 47 -6.69 -5.98 22.70
N LYS A 48 -6.44 -4.67 22.83
CA LYS A 48 -6.95 -3.78 23.91
C LYS A 48 -7.12 -2.33 23.43
N PRO A 49 -8.28 -1.96 22.83
CA PRO A 49 -8.49 -0.59 22.37
C PRO A 49 -8.59 0.39 23.55
N ALA A 50 -8.11 1.62 23.34
CA ALA A 50 -8.15 2.66 24.37
C ALA A 50 -9.59 3.15 24.46
N ARG A 51 -10.08 3.37 25.68
CA ARG A 51 -11.42 3.93 25.89
C ARG A 51 -11.44 5.46 25.88
N THR A 52 -10.28 6.07 26.05
CA THR A 52 -10.06 7.51 26.01
C THR A 52 -8.56 7.78 25.80
N PRO A 53 -8.19 8.80 25.02
CA PRO A 53 -6.78 9.11 24.77
C PRO A 53 -6.11 9.79 25.97
N TYR A 54 -6.85 10.44 26.87
CA TYR A 54 -6.29 11.25 27.94
C TYR A 54 -6.30 10.58 29.31
N ALA A 55 -5.13 10.50 29.95
CA ALA A 55 -5.02 10.26 31.38
C ALA A 55 -5.25 11.56 32.17
N VAL A 56 -4.75 12.68 31.64
CA VAL A 56 -4.99 14.04 32.12
C VAL A 56 -5.29 14.91 30.90
N VAL A 57 -6.46 15.54 30.86
CA VAL A 57 -6.86 16.38 29.73
C VAL A 57 -5.97 17.62 29.65
N PRO A 58 -5.40 17.97 28.48
CA PRO A 58 -4.64 19.20 28.29
C PRO A 58 -5.51 20.44 28.44
N ASP A 59 -4.93 21.54 28.93
CA ASP A 59 -5.55 22.86 29.00
C ASP A 59 -4.66 23.88 28.29
N ALA A 60 -5.03 24.19 27.05
CA ALA A 60 -4.32 25.13 26.19
C ALA A 60 -4.29 26.55 26.76
N SER A 61 -5.36 26.97 27.45
CA SER A 61 -5.50 28.32 28.03
C SER A 61 -4.58 28.53 29.23
N ALA A 62 -4.42 27.48 30.04
CA ALA A 62 -3.58 27.46 31.24
C ALA A 62 -2.14 26.98 30.96
N PHE A 63 -1.82 26.67 29.70
CA PHE A 63 -0.56 26.02 29.29
C PHE A 63 -0.25 24.75 30.09
N SER A 64 -1.27 23.94 30.38
CA SER A 64 -1.11 22.63 31.02
C SER A 64 -1.12 21.53 29.98
N ALA A 65 0.02 20.83 29.82
CA ALA A 65 0.19 19.86 28.74
C ALA A 65 -0.72 18.63 28.86
N GLY A 66 -1.21 18.30 30.06
CA GLY A 66 -1.92 17.05 30.30
C GLY A 66 -1.03 15.82 30.08
N ALA A 67 -1.66 14.67 29.83
CA ALA A 67 -0.97 13.42 29.55
C ALA A 67 -1.90 12.44 28.82
N LEU A 68 -1.34 11.71 27.85
CA LEU A 68 -2.04 10.61 27.19
C LEU A 68 -2.03 9.34 28.04
N THR A 69 -3.02 8.47 27.85
CA THR A 69 -3.01 7.13 28.45
C THR A 69 -1.91 6.27 27.83
N TRP A 70 -1.39 5.32 28.61
CA TRP A 70 -0.44 4.33 28.11
C TRP A 70 -1.03 3.51 26.96
N ASP A 71 -2.30 3.11 27.06
CA ASP A 71 -2.97 2.31 26.04
C ASP A 71 -3.08 3.06 24.71
N ALA A 72 -3.39 4.36 24.73
CA ALA A 72 -3.45 5.18 23.50
C ALA A 72 -2.08 5.33 22.83
N GLN A 73 -1.03 5.58 23.62
CA GLN A 73 0.33 5.65 23.08
C GLN A 73 0.82 4.31 22.55
N MET A 74 0.50 3.20 23.21
CA MET A 74 0.87 1.87 22.75
C MET A 74 0.10 1.43 21.51
N GLN A 75 -1.16 1.83 21.34
CA GLN A 75 -1.89 1.60 20.09
C GLN A 75 -1.28 2.37 18.93
N ALA A 76 -0.99 3.67 19.11
CA ALA A 76 -0.30 4.45 18.09
C ALA A 76 1.09 3.85 17.75
N MET A 77 1.83 3.42 18.78
CA MET A 77 3.11 2.72 18.60
C MET A 77 2.93 1.43 17.79
N ASN A 78 2.04 0.53 18.21
CA ASN A 78 1.82 -0.72 17.52
C ASN A 78 1.38 -0.50 16.07
N TYR A 79 0.55 0.50 15.81
CA TYR A 79 0.14 0.84 14.45
C TYR A 79 1.31 1.33 13.59
N THR A 80 2.17 2.16 14.16
CA THR A 80 3.45 2.54 13.53
C THR A 80 4.32 1.32 13.24
N ARG A 81 4.39 0.34 14.16
CA ARG A 81 5.13 -0.90 13.97
C ARG A 81 4.54 -1.73 12.83
N PHE A 82 3.22 -1.80 12.70
CA PHE A 82 2.56 -2.48 11.59
C PHE A 82 2.89 -1.84 10.23
N MET A 83 2.84 -0.52 10.13
CA MET A 83 3.26 0.20 8.91
C MET A 83 4.71 -0.12 8.53
N ARG A 84 5.61 -0.19 9.52
CA ARG A 84 7.02 -0.52 9.30
C ARG A 84 7.25 -1.99 8.97
N TYR A 85 6.46 -2.89 9.57
CA TYR A 85 6.45 -4.30 9.24
C TYR A 85 6.11 -4.51 7.76
N LEU A 86 5.04 -3.88 7.28
CA LEU A 86 4.65 -3.92 5.87
C LEU A 86 5.81 -3.46 4.97
N ALA A 87 6.52 -2.41 5.35
CA ALA A 87 7.66 -1.87 4.59
C ALA A 87 8.99 -2.65 4.75
N TYR A 88 8.98 -3.84 5.38
CA TYR A 88 10.16 -4.65 5.70
C TYR A 88 11.26 -3.91 6.49
N LEU A 89 10.84 -2.96 7.34
CA LEU A 89 11.73 -2.21 8.22
C LEU A 89 11.77 -2.80 9.62
N PRO A 90 12.85 -2.60 10.40
CA PRO A 90 12.85 -2.86 11.83
C PRO A 90 11.67 -2.18 12.50
N TYR A 91 10.82 -2.95 13.18
CA TYR A 91 9.57 -2.51 13.78
C TYR A 91 9.55 -2.70 15.30
N ASP A 92 10.70 -2.91 15.94
CA ASP A 92 10.85 -2.99 17.40
C ASP A 92 10.93 -1.59 18.06
N LEU A 93 10.11 -0.65 17.57
CA LEU A 93 10.13 0.74 18.03
C LEU A 93 9.80 0.82 19.50
N THR A 94 10.35 1.80 20.20
CA THR A 94 10.09 2.02 21.63
C THR A 94 9.56 3.42 21.89
N LEU A 95 8.65 3.54 22.88
CA LEU A 95 8.26 4.84 23.40
C LEU A 95 9.43 5.39 24.21
N ASP A 96 9.93 6.56 23.84
CA ASP A 96 10.91 7.29 24.61
C ASP A 96 10.21 8.32 25.48
N ASN A 97 10.37 8.23 26.80
CA ASN A 97 9.67 9.10 27.75
C ASN A 97 9.93 10.59 27.50
N ILE A 98 11.13 10.96 27.03
CA ILE A 98 11.47 12.35 26.71
C ILE A 98 10.75 12.76 25.42
N ALA A 99 10.74 11.91 24.39
CA ALA A 99 9.99 12.16 23.16
C ALA A 99 8.48 12.29 23.41
N VAL A 100 7.91 11.47 24.30
CA VAL A 100 6.49 11.52 24.69
C VAL A 100 6.15 12.84 25.37
N GLU A 101 6.92 13.24 26.39
CA GLU A 101 6.70 14.51 27.08
C GLU A 101 6.80 15.69 26.11
N LYS A 102 7.81 15.68 25.24
CA LYS A 102 8.05 16.70 24.24
C LYS A 102 6.93 16.79 23.19
N ALA A 103 6.47 15.65 22.68
CA ALA A 103 5.37 15.59 21.72
C ALA A 103 4.07 16.14 22.34
N GLN A 104 3.80 15.82 23.62
CA GLN A 104 2.64 16.36 24.33
C GLN A 104 2.74 17.89 24.51
N ASN A 105 3.92 18.41 24.85
CA ASN A 105 4.17 19.84 24.94
C ASN A 105 4.04 20.56 23.58
N ALA A 106 4.45 19.91 22.49
CA ALA A 106 4.28 20.42 21.13
C ALA A 106 2.80 20.49 20.74
N ALA A 107 2.03 19.43 21.01
CA ALA A 107 0.59 19.43 20.77
C ALA A 107 -0.10 20.55 21.56
N LEU A 108 0.28 20.75 22.83
CA LEU A 108 -0.20 21.87 23.65
C LEU A 108 0.13 23.22 22.99
N LEU A 109 1.35 23.43 22.52
CA LEU A 109 1.76 24.69 21.88
C LEU A 109 0.92 24.98 20.64
N LEU A 110 0.73 23.98 19.77
CA LEU A 110 -0.11 24.12 18.59
C LEU A 110 -1.56 24.49 18.97
N ALA A 111 -2.14 23.78 19.95
CA ALA A 111 -3.47 24.05 20.47
C ALA A 111 -3.60 25.45 21.11
N ALA A 112 -2.58 25.90 21.84
CA ALA A 112 -2.53 27.21 22.47
C ALA A 112 -2.40 28.36 21.46
N THR A 113 -1.75 28.11 20.31
CA THR A 113 -1.69 29.06 19.20
C THR A 113 -2.87 28.96 18.24
N ASP A 114 -3.69 27.90 18.38
CA ASP A 114 -4.76 27.53 17.46
C ASP A 114 -4.32 27.52 15.98
N MET A 115 -3.10 27.05 15.73
CA MET A 115 -2.47 27.09 14.42
C MET A 115 -1.57 25.87 14.17
N LEU A 116 -1.73 25.23 13.01
CA LEU A 116 -0.81 24.20 12.56
C LEU A 116 0.45 24.87 11.99
N SER A 117 1.60 24.67 12.64
CA SER A 117 2.87 25.27 12.21
C SER A 117 4.07 24.48 12.73
N HIS A 118 5.08 24.30 11.89
CA HIS A 118 6.40 23.80 12.33
C HIS A 118 7.23 24.88 13.05
N THR A 119 6.84 26.15 12.94
CA THR A 119 7.49 27.30 13.60
C THR A 119 6.44 28.16 14.31
N PRO A 120 5.72 27.62 15.31
CA PRO A 120 4.68 28.36 16.03
C PRO A 120 5.29 29.52 16.84
N GLU A 121 4.58 30.64 16.93
CA GLU A 121 5.00 31.76 17.77
C GLU A 121 4.79 31.43 19.26
N LYS A 122 5.56 32.09 20.13
CA LYS A 122 5.40 31.93 21.58
C LYS A 122 4.12 32.63 22.08
N PRO A 123 3.16 31.91 22.69
CA PRO A 123 2.01 32.54 23.33
C PRO A 123 2.42 33.42 24.52
N ALA A 124 1.71 34.53 24.71
CA ALA A 124 1.91 35.39 25.86
C ALA A 124 1.64 34.62 27.17
N GLY A 125 2.56 34.68 28.13
CA GLY A 125 2.44 34.00 29.42
C GLY A 125 2.94 32.55 29.44
N MET A 126 3.31 31.96 28.30
CA MET A 126 3.93 30.64 28.28
C MET A 126 5.38 30.71 28.76
N GLU A 127 5.76 29.81 29.68
CA GLU A 127 7.13 29.69 30.18
C GLU A 127 8.13 29.40 29.05
N GLU A 128 9.31 30.03 29.10
CA GLU A 128 10.31 29.94 28.02
C GLU A 128 10.83 28.52 27.79
N SER A 129 11.03 27.75 28.86
CA SER A 129 11.51 26.37 28.77
C SER A 129 10.49 25.45 28.10
N LEU A 130 9.21 25.61 28.43
CA LEU A 130 8.10 24.87 27.82
C LEU A 130 8.01 25.21 26.33
N TYR A 131 7.97 26.50 26.00
CA TYR A 131 7.91 26.98 24.62
C TYR A 131 9.10 26.47 23.79
N SER A 132 10.34 26.65 24.26
CA SER A 132 11.54 26.25 23.52
C SER A 132 11.56 24.75 23.21
N SER A 133 11.15 23.91 24.18
CA SER A 133 11.08 22.46 23.98
C SER A 133 9.97 22.06 23.01
N ALA A 134 8.79 22.68 23.13
CA ALA A 134 7.65 22.43 22.26
C ALA A 134 7.93 22.88 20.81
N TYR A 135 8.47 24.09 20.64
CA TYR A 135 8.89 24.64 19.34
C TYR A 135 9.87 23.71 18.62
N TYR A 136 10.93 23.29 19.31
CA TYR A 136 11.91 22.35 18.74
C TYR A 136 11.23 21.07 18.26
N THR A 137 10.28 20.55 19.05
CA THR A 137 9.58 19.31 18.73
C THR A 137 8.63 19.50 17.54
N CYS A 138 7.90 20.62 17.44
CA CYS A 138 7.12 20.96 16.24
C CYS A 138 8.00 20.96 14.97
N SER A 139 9.22 21.48 15.05
CA SER A 139 10.15 21.54 13.91
C SER A 139 10.79 20.21 13.52
N THR A 140 10.62 19.15 14.34
CA THR A 140 11.30 17.85 14.19
C THR A 140 10.33 16.66 14.23
N SER A 141 9.05 16.93 14.03
CA SER A 141 7.96 15.95 14.17
C SER A 141 7.00 16.04 13.00
N ASN A 142 6.28 14.94 12.76
CA ASN A 142 5.06 15.01 11.98
C ASN A 142 3.98 15.66 12.86
N ILE A 143 3.24 16.62 12.30
CA ILE A 143 2.17 17.35 12.99
C ILE A 143 0.92 17.40 12.12
N ALA A 144 -0.26 17.29 12.72
CA ALA A 144 -1.52 17.43 12.01
C ALA A 144 -2.55 18.18 12.87
N ALA A 145 -3.56 18.72 12.19
CA ALA A 145 -4.68 19.42 12.80
C ALA A 145 -5.99 18.97 12.18
N PHE A 146 -7.01 18.78 13.00
CA PHE A 146 -8.32 18.29 12.60
C PHE A 146 -9.40 19.12 13.29
N ASN A 147 -10.43 19.54 12.55
CA ASN A 147 -11.53 20.34 13.10
C ASN A 147 -12.62 19.48 13.76
N TRP A 148 -12.25 18.29 14.23
CA TRP A 148 -13.09 17.31 14.88
C TRP A 148 -12.23 16.43 15.78
N PHE A 149 -12.88 15.72 16.73
CA PHE A 149 -12.22 14.88 17.71
C PHE A 149 -12.88 13.50 17.76
N THR A 150 -12.05 12.46 17.89
CA THR A 150 -12.45 11.09 18.25
C THR A 150 -11.43 10.52 19.24
N ASP A 151 -11.76 9.45 19.94
CA ASP A 151 -10.83 8.84 20.90
C ASP A 151 -9.60 8.21 20.21
N ASP A 152 -9.71 7.84 18.92
CA ASP A 152 -8.65 7.21 18.12
C ASP A 152 -7.82 8.21 17.30
N MET A 153 -7.81 9.49 17.71
CA MET A 153 -7.20 10.58 16.95
C MET A 153 -5.72 10.36 16.57
N LEU A 154 -4.98 9.61 17.39
CA LEU A 154 -3.59 9.26 17.08
C LEU A 154 -3.49 8.31 15.89
N LEU A 155 -4.36 7.31 15.80
CA LEU A 155 -4.39 6.34 14.68
C LEU A 155 -4.83 7.04 13.40
N VAL A 156 -5.89 7.85 13.50
CA VAL A 156 -6.31 8.74 12.40
C VAL A 156 -5.11 9.56 11.91
N SER A 157 -4.37 10.21 12.80
CA SER A 157 -3.24 11.05 12.37
C SER A 157 -2.14 10.24 11.66
N LEU A 158 -1.90 9.00 12.09
CA LEU A 158 -0.94 8.10 11.45
C LEU A 158 -1.41 7.71 10.04
N ASP A 159 -2.70 7.45 9.84
CA ASP A 159 -3.26 7.20 8.50
C ASP A 159 -3.05 8.40 7.58
N TYR A 160 -3.35 9.61 8.05
CA TYR A 160 -3.14 10.82 7.27
C TYR A 160 -1.67 11.07 6.95
N PHE A 161 -0.77 10.81 7.91
CA PHE A 161 0.68 10.90 7.68
C PHE A 161 1.17 9.88 6.66
N MET A 162 0.61 8.67 6.65
CA MET A 162 0.98 7.65 5.66
C MET A 162 0.30 7.87 4.31
N GLN A 163 -0.91 8.40 4.23
CA GLN A 163 -1.56 8.72 2.96
C GLN A 163 -0.81 9.85 2.26
N ASP A 164 -0.51 10.94 2.98
CA ASP A 164 0.32 12.08 2.55
C ASP A 164 -0.01 12.64 1.16
N GLU A 165 -1.26 12.50 0.73
CA GLU A 165 -1.71 12.66 -0.65
C GLU A 165 -2.14 14.08 -1.02
N ALA A 166 -2.13 15.00 -0.04
CA ALA A 166 -2.47 16.39 -0.26
C ALA A 166 -1.50 17.05 -1.25
N ASP A 167 -2.00 17.93 -2.13
CA ASP A 167 -1.22 18.52 -3.23
C ASP A 167 0.11 19.17 -2.79
N TYR A 168 0.17 19.73 -1.58
CA TYR A 168 1.39 20.36 -1.04
C TYR A 168 2.38 19.34 -0.45
N ASN A 169 1.92 18.16 -0.04
CA ASN A 169 2.74 17.08 0.50
C ASN A 169 3.21 16.11 -0.59
N LEU A 170 2.37 15.89 -1.60
CA LEU A 170 2.56 14.93 -2.69
C LEU A 170 3.96 14.96 -3.34
N PRO A 171 4.61 16.13 -3.55
CA PRO A 171 5.97 16.17 -4.12
C PRO A 171 7.08 15.63 -3.22
N ALA A 172 6.82 15.42 -1.93
CA ALA A 172 7.82 15.01 -0.95
C ALA A 172 7.47 13.72 -0.22
N LEU A 173 6.19 13.54 0.13
CA LEU A 173 5.69 12.51 1.04
C LEU A 173 6.44 12.49 2.37
N GLY A 174 6.73 13.68 2.89
CA GLY A 174 7.62 13.86 4.03
C GLY A 174 7.14 13.11 5.27
N HIS A 175 5.84 13.12 5.56
CA HIS A 175 5.31 12.50 6.77
C HIS A 175 5.48 10.98 6.72
N ARG A 176 5.08 10.36 5.60
CA ARG A 176 5.23 8.92 5.35
C ARG A 176 6.69 8.51 5.44
N ARG A 177 7.56 9.22 4.73
CA ARG A 177 8.98 8.87 4.64
C ARG A 177 9.72 9.02 5.96
N TRP A 178 9.31 9.96 6.82
CA TRP A 178 9.84 10.03 8.18
C TRP A 178 9.42 8.83 9.06
N ILE A 179 8.16 8.38 8.97
CA ILE A 179 7.69 7.18 9.67
C ILE A 179 8.41 5.92 9.17
N LEU A 180 8.68 5.86 7.87
CA LEU A 180 9.42 4.79 7.21
C LEU A 180 10.94 5.03 7.19
N SER A 181 11.46 5.94 8.01
CA SER A 181 12.92 6.12 8.09
C SER A 181 13.56 4.82 8.62
N PRO A 182 14.56 4.25 7.93
CA PRO A 182 15.22 3.03 8.38
C PRO A 182 16.01 3.21 9.68
N ARG A 183 16.18 4.46 10.15
CA ARG A 183 16.92 4.79 11.38
C ARG A 183 16.03 5.18 12.58
N LEU A 184 14.71 5.15 12.40
CA LEU A 184 13.73 5.40 13.47
C LEU A 184 13.65 4.20 14.42
N GLN A 185 14.05 4.39 15.68
CA GLN A 185 13.94 3.41 16.77
C GLN A 185 13.02 3.89 17.89
N LYS A 186 13.01 5.21 18.13
CA LYS A 186 12.36 5.85 19.28
C LYS A 186 11.37 6.90 18.80
N THR A 187 10.18 6.88 19.38
CA THR A 187 9.17 7.89 19.09
C THR A 187 8.36 8.23 20.34
N GLY A 188 7.48 9.23 20.20
CA GLY A 188 6.54 9.68 21.21
C GLY A 188 5.40 10.42 20.53
N PHE A 189 4.23 10.37 21.16
CA PHE A 189 3.00 10.92 20.62
C PHE A 189 2.45 12.01 21.54
N GLY A 190 1.84 13.03 20.95
CA GLY A 190 1.15 14.11 21.64
C GLY A 190 -0.20 14.39 20.99
N LEU A 191 -1.17 14.75 21.81
CA LEU A 191 -2.48 15.19 21.33
C LEU A 191 -3.05 16.27 22.28
N ALA A 192 -3.55 17.36 21.74
CA ALA A 192 -4.21 18.42 22.51
C ALA A 192 -5.30 19.09 21.66
N ASN A 193 -6.32 19.65 22.32
CA ASN A 193 -7.39 20.38 21.65
C ASN A 193 -7.28 21.87 21.96
N SER A 194 -7.48 22.72 20.95
CA SER A 194 -7.60 24.17 21.15
C SER A 194 -8.97 24.55 21.69
N GLU A 195 -9.11 25.79 22.15
CA GLU A 195 -10.41 26.33 22.59
C GLU A 195 -11.46 26.37 21.47
N SER A 196 -11.02 26.49 20.21
CA SER A 196 -11.90 26.50 19.04
C SER A 196 -12.38 25.09 18.64
N GLY A 197 -11.84 24.04 19.29
CA GLY A 197 -12.20 22.65 19.06
C GLY A 197 -11.34 21.93 18.02
N VAL A 198 -10.19 22.50 17.63
CA VAL A 198 -9.25 21.85 16.72
C VAL A 198 -8.35 20.89 17.51
N SER A 199 -8.27 19.63 17.06
CA SER A 199 -7.38 18.61 17.59
C SER A 199 -6.03 18.65 16.89
N TYR A 200 -4.95 18.79 17.66
CA TYR A 200 -3.56 18.80 17.18
C TYR A 200 -2.84 17.54 17.62
N THR A 201 -2.29 16.79 16.67
CA THR A 201 -1.51 15.57 16.92
C THR A 201 -0.06 15.79 16.55
N VAL A 202 0.84 15.17 17.31
CA VAL A 202 2.29 15.22 17.09
C VAL A 202 2.85 13.81 17.21
N MET A 203 3.67 13.41 16.24
CA MET A 203 4.51 12.22 16.31
C MET A 203 5.97 12.63 16.14
N HIS A 204 6.80 12.34 17.14
CA HIS A 204 8.23 12.54 17.03
C HIS A 204 8.83 11.53 16.03
N VAL A 205 9.41 12.01 14.93
CA VAL A 205 9.89 11.13 13.85
C VAL A 205 11.35 11.35 13.46
N MET A 206 11.95 12.50 13.80
CA MET A 206 13.38 12.74 13.56
C MET A 206 14.24 12.08 14.64
N ASP A 207 14.18 10.77 14.70
CA ASP A 207 15.09 9.91 15.45
C ASP A 207 15.95 9.10 14.46
N PHE A 208 17.25 9.07 14.72
CA PHE A 208 18.24 8.39 13.88
C PHE A 208 19.12 7.44 14.70
N SER A 209 18.58 6.97 15.84
CA SER A 209 19.33 6.19 16.81
C SER A 209 19.42 4.70 16.46
N ALA A 210 18.59 4.18 15.55
CA ALA A 210 18.73 2.81 15.06
C ALA A 210 20.00 2.63 14.22
N GLU A 211 20.56 1.43 14.25
CA GLU A 211 21.51 1.01 13.23
C GLU A 211 20.79 0.93 11.89
N LYS A 212 21.42 1.46 10.83
CA LYS A 212 20.84 1.43 9.49
C LYS A 212 20.84 -0.03 8.99
N PRO A 213 19.67 -0.65 8.71
CA PRO A 213 19.63 -1.97 8.11
C PRO A 213 20.23 -1.94 6.69
N ASP A 214 20.68 -3.09 6.20
CA ASP A 214 21.00 -3.21 4.77
C ASP A 214 19.69 -3.39 4.00
N TYR A 215 19.38 -2.44 3.13
CA TYR A 215 18.20 -2.45 2.28
C TYR A 215 18.54 -1.87 0.91
N LEU A 216 17.77 -2.23 -0.12
CA LEU A 216 17.94 -1.68 -1.46
C LEU A 216 17.00 -0.48 -1.65
N HIS A 217 15.73 -0.67 -1.35
CA HIS A 217 14.68 0.33 -1.44
C HIS A 217 13.61 0.07 -0.36
N ILE A 218 12.78 1.06 -0.10
CA ILE A 218 11.63 1.00 0.81
C ILE A 218 10.41 1.44 0.01
N ASP A 219 9.44 0.54 -0.10
CA ASP A 219 8.28 0.71 -0.98
C ASP A 219 7.00 0.94 -0.18
N TRP A 220 6.10 1.73 -0.73
CA TRP A 220 4.74 1.89 -0.23
C TRP A 220 3.78 2.11 -1.41
N PRO A 221 2.89 1.16 -1.73
CA PRO A 221 2.76 -0.17 -1.13
C PRO A 221 4.00 -1.05 -1.38
N SER A 222 4.25 -2.01 -0.49
CA SER A 222 5.40 -2.91 -0.53
C SER A 222 5.10 -4.24 -1.19
N ALA A 223 6.15 -4.97 -1.59
CA ALA A 223 6.03 -6.29 -2.21
C ALA A 223 5.32 -7.31 -1.30
N GLY A 224 4.50 -8.19 -1.89
CA GLY A 224 3.68 -9.14 -1.15
C GLY A 224 2.28 -8.60 -0.83
N ALA A 225 1.67 -9.15 0.20
CA ALA A 225 0.35 -8.74 0.65
C ALA A 225 0.38 -7.32 1.23
N PHE A 226 -0.50 -6.46 0.72
CA PHE A 226 -0.63 -5.07 1.16
C PHE A 226 -2.10 -4.69 1.40
N PRO A 227 -2.46 -4.10 2.55
CA PRO A 227 -3.83 -3.75 2.88
C PRO A 227 -4.47 -2.69 1.99
N ALA A 228 -5.62 -3.01 1.41
CA ALA A 228 -6.47 -2.06 0.69
C ALA A 228 -6.94 -0.91 1.58
N GLU A 229 -7.17 -1.17 2.87
CA GLU A 229 -7.64 -0.20 3.87
C GLU A 229 -6.64 0.94 4.15
N LEU A 230 -5.37 0.73 3.79
CA LEU A 230 -4.32 1.76 3.87
C LEU A 230 -4.19 2.57 2.57
N MET A 231 -5.03 2.28 1.58
CA MET A 231 -5.00 2.87 0.25
C MET A 231 -6.31 3.56 -0.10
N THR A 232 -6.22 4.61 -0.90
CA THR A 232 -7.31 5.35 -1.52
C THR A 232 -7.08 5.34 -3.03
N GLU A 233 -8.08 5.74 -3.83
CA GLU A 233 -7.86 6.03 -5.27
C GLU A 233 -6.74 7.05 -5.50
N GLY A 234 -6.49 7.92 -4.51
CA GLY A 234 -5.51 8.99 -4.52
C GLY A 234 -4.14 8.60 -3.97
N THR A 235 -3.92 7.36 -3.53
CA THR A 235 -2.66 6.95 -2.89
C THR A 235 -1.48 7.09 -3.85
N PRO A 236 -0.48 7.94 -3.53
CA PRO A 236 0.76 7.94 -4.27
C PRO A 236 1.60 6.73 -3.88
N TRP A 237 2.08 6.00 -4.87
CA TRP A 237 3.09 4.97 -4.69
C TRP A 237 4.45 5.64 -4.50
N SER A 238 5.28 5.08 -3.61
CA SER A 238 6.58 5.65 -3.29
C SER A 238 7.65 4.57 -3.16
N VAL A 239 8.82 4.82 -3.76
CA VAL A 239 10.00 3.96 -3.70
C VAL A 239 11.19 4.81 -3.24
N SER A 240 11.53 4.71 -1.96
CA SER A 240 12.68 5.39 -1.36
C SER A 240 13.94 4.56 -1.56
N LEU A 241 14.90 5.08 -2.31
CA LEU A 241 16.10 4.36 -2.72
C LEU A 241 17.22 4.55 -1.71
N ASN A 242 17.96 3.47 -1.38
CA ASN A 242 19.11 3.57 -0.51
C ASN A 242 20.21 4.41 -1.18
N PRO A 243 20.62 5.56 -0.61
CA PRO A 243 21.65 6.41 -1.20
C PRO A 243 23.04 5.75 -1.23
N ASP A 244 23.27 4.70 -0.43
CA ASP A 244 24.52 3.94 -0.45
C ASP A 244 24.55 2.89 -1.58
N LYS A 245 23.43 2.66 -2.28
CA LYS A 245 23.30 1.66 -3.34
C LYS A 245 23.04 2.27 -4.71
N PHE A 246 22.41 3.46 -4.76
CA PHE A 246 22.02 4.11 -6.02
C PHE A 246 22.61 5.51 -6.17
N ASP A 247 23.14 5.78 -7.37
CA ASP A 247 23.50 7.12 -7.82
C ASP A 247 22.31 7.73 -8.57
N MET A 248 21.56 8.57 -7.87
CA MET A 248 20.37 9.22 -8.43
C MET A 248 20.68 10.42 -9.32
N GLU A 249 21.91 10.95 -9.30
CA GLU A 249 22.34 11.97 -10.25
C GLU A 249 22.65 11.35 -11.61
N ALA A 250 23.18 10.12 -11.63
CA ALA A 250 23.42 9.34 -12.85
C ALA A 250 22.18 8.59 -13.36
N SER A 251 21.16 8.40 -12.52
CA SER A 251 19.93 7.68 -12.86
C SER A 251 18.98 8.48 -13.75
N SER A 252 18.19 7.77 -14.56
CA SER A 252 17.08 8.33 -15.35
C SER A 252 15.89 7.36 -15.28
N PRO A 253 15.21 7.28 -14.12
CA PRO A 253 14.25 6.23 -13.86
C PRO A 253 12.97 6.36 -14.70
N SER A 254 12.52 5.23 -15.21
CA SER A 254 11.22 5.06 -15.88
C SER A 254 10.45 3.93 -15.21
N ILE A 255 9.19 4.19 -14.87
CA ILE A 255 8.34 3.26 -14.12
C ILE A 255 7.24 2.73 -15.03
N LYS A 256 7.02 1.42 -14.99
CA LYS A 256 5.85 0.75 -15.54
C LYS A 256 5.09 0.09 -14.39
N LEU A 257 3.81 0.37 -14.29
CA LEU A 257 2.89 -0.21 -13.33
C LEU A 257 1.82 -0.99 -14.10
N THR A 258 1.56 -2.24 -13.72
CA THR A 258 0.57 -3.10 -14.39
C THR A 258 -0.35 -3.74 -13.36
N GLU A 259 -1.66 -3.54 -13.47
CA GLU A 259 -2.64 -4.33 -12.73
C GLU A 259 -2.98 -5.58 -13.56
N THR A 260 -2.67 -6.76 -13.04
CA THR A 260 -2.62 -7.98 -13.85
C THR A 260 -4.00 -8.59 -14.14
N VAL A 261 -5.00 -8.32 -13.30
CA VAL A 261 -6.34 -8.90 -13.45
C VAL A 261 -7.10 -8.23 -14.59
N SER A 262 -7.12 -6.89 -14.62
CA SER A 262 -7.71 -6.08 -15.69
C SER A 262 -6.78 -5.90 -16.90
N GLY A 263 -5.46 -6.04 -16.70
CA GLY A 263 -4.44 -5.75 -17.71
C GLY A 263 -4.15 -4.26 -17.89
N ALA A 264 -4.65 -3.39 -17.00
CA ALA A 264 -4.37 -1.96 -17.01
C ALA A 264 -2.87 -1.68 -16.88
N GLN A 265 -2.37 -0.69 -17.63
CA GLN A 265 -0.95 -0.32 -17.63
C GLN A 265 -0.77 1.19 -17.53
N PHE A 266 0.17 1.60 -16.68
CA PHE A 266 0.55 2.99 -16.48
C PHE A 266 2.06 3.13 -16.65
N ALA A 267 2.48 4.22 -17.29
CA ALA A 267 3.89 4.50 -17.56
C ALA A 267 4.25 5.90 -17.07
N PHE A 268 5.37 5.99 -16.35
CA PHE A 268 5.89 7.23 -15.77
C PHE A 268 7.34 7.41 -16.24
N THR A 269 7.50 8.12 -17.35
CA THR A 269 8.80 8.27 -18.03
C THR A 269 9.45 9.63 -17.78
N LEU A 270 8.64 10.65 -17.47
CA LEU A 270 9.09 12.02 -17.18
C LEU A 270 8.22 12.62 -16.08
N PRO A 271 8.79 13.47 -15.20
CA PRO A 271 8.01 14.10 -14.14
C PRO A 271 6.78 14.83 -14.67
N SER A 272 5.64 14.57 -14.03
CA SER A 272 4.33 15.13 -14.33
C SER A 272 3.69 15.50 -12.99
N PHE A 273 3.46 16.79 -12.77
CA PHE A 273 2.99 17.30 -11.48
C PHE A 273 1.48 17.54 -11.45
N GLU A 274 0.74 17.02 -12.44
CA GLU A 274 -0.71 17.11 -12.49
C GLU A 274 -1.34 16.10 -11.52
N PRO A 275 -1.91 16.52 -10.38
CA PRO A 275 -2.34 15.58 -9.35
C PRO A 275 -3.49 14.68 -9.84
N ARG A 276 -4.33 15.17 -10.74
CA ARG A 276 -5.52 14.44 -11.22
C ARG A 276 -5.28 13.57 -12.45
N ALA A 277 -4.02 13.41 -12.85
CA ALA A 277 -3.61 12.54 -13.95
C ALA A 277 -2.52 11.58 -13.43
N ASN A 278 -1.84 10.89 -14.35
CA ASN A 278 -0.60 10.19 -14.01
C ASN A 278 0.41 11.19 -13.43
N TYR A 279 0.59 11.13 -12.11
CA TYR A 279 1.54 11.94 -11.38
C TYR A 279 2.87 11.21 -11.31
N TYR A 280 3.97 11.93 -11.50
CA TYR A 280 5.31 11.41 -11.30
C TYR A 280 6.25 12.51 -10.82
N ALA A 281 6.96 12.27 -9.73
CA ALA A 281 8.00 13.13 -9.20
C ALA A 281 9.19 12.31 -8.72
N ILE A 282 10.36 12.95 -8.74
CA ILE A 282 11.56 12.45 -8.06
C ILE A 282 11.91 13.48 -7.01
N ASN A 283 11.86 13.08 -5.75
CA ASN A 283 12.24 13.92 -4.64
C ASN A 283 13.66 13.55 -4.19
N HIS A 284 14.60 14.48 -4.26
CA HIS A 284 16.00 14.27 -3.87
C HIS A 284 16.31 14.66 -2.42
N GLU A 285 15.33 15.21 -1.71
CA GLU A 285 15.51 15.62 -0.32
C GLU A 285 15.45 14.40 0.60
N SER A 286 16.23 14.44 1.68
CA SER A 286 16.36 13.34 2.64
C SER A 286 15.26 13.40 3.70
N TYR A 287 14.02 13.11 3.32
CA TYR A 287 12.95 12.78 4.27
C TYR A 287 13.08 11.32 4.69
N GLY A 288 13.54 11.06 5.91
CA GLY A 288 13.88 9.73 6.40
C GLY A 288 15.25 9.25 5.91
N GLU A 289 15.38 8.99 4.61
CA GLU A 289 16.64 8.66 3.93
C GLU A 289 16.48 8.69 2.39
N GLY A 290 17.53 9.11 1.67
CA GLY A 290 17.66 8.92 0.21
C GLY A 290 16.70 9.73 -0.66
N SER A 291 16.80 9.53 -1.98
CA SER A 291 15.82 10.05 -2.95
C SER A 291 14.60 9.12 -3.02
N CYS A 292 13.44 9.66 -3.37
CA CYS A 292 12.20 8.90 -3.53
C CYS A 292 11.61 9.10 -4.92
N LEU A 293 11.25 8.00 -5.57
CA LEU A 293 10.37 8.01 -6.74
C LEU A 293 8.93 8.03 -6.23
N ILE A 294 8.12 8.96 -6.72
CA ILE A 294 6.73 9.14 -6.29
C ILE A 294 5.85 9.12 -7.52
N PHE A 295 4.92 8.19 -7.61
CA PHE A 295 4.06 8.04 -8.78
C PHE A 295 2.63 7.69 -8.38
N ARG A 296 1.64 8.20 -9.12
CA ARG A 296 0.23 7.89 -8.89
C ARG A 296 -0.46 7.64 -10.22
N PRO A 297 -1.01 6.43 -10.47
CA PRO A 297 -1.76 6.15 -11.68
C PRO A 297 -3.11 6.89 -11.69
N ASP A 298 -3.54 7.37 -12.85
CA ASP A 298 -4.92 7.78 -13.09
C ASP A 298 -5.80 6.53 -13.27
N LEU A 299 -6.22 5.94 -12.16
CA LEU A 299 -7.04 4.72 -12.13
C LEU A 299 -8.32 4.86 -12.98
N SER A 300 -8.93 6.05 -12.95
CA SER A 300 -10.17 6.33 -13.66
C SER A 300 -10.03 6.18 -15.18
N SER A 301 -8.85 6.51 -15.73
CA SER A 301 -8.56 6.34 -17.16
C SER A 301 -8.57 4.88 -17.62
N ALA A 302 -8.42 3.93 -16.69
CA ALA A 302 -8.47 2.49 -16.92
C ALA A 302 -9.78 1.85 -16.44
N GLY A 303 -10.75 2.63 -15.94
CA GLY A 303 -11.99 2.11 -15.37
C GLY A 303 -11.81 1.43 -14.01
N LEU A 304 -10.73 1.73 -13.29
CA LEU A 304 -10.47 1.26 -11.94
C LEU A 304 -10.96 2.31 -10.91
N HIS A 305 -11.51 1.83 -9.80
CA HIS A 305 -12.16 2.65 -8.75
C HIS A 305 -11.47 2.51 -7.38
N GLY A 306 -10.16 2.28 -7.41
CA GLY A 306 -9.33 2.12 -6.22
C GLY A 306 -8.59 0.79 -6.19
N TYR A 307 -8.18 0.42 -4.99
CA TYR A 307 -7.42 -0.78 -4.71
C TYR A 307 -8.31 -1.77 -3.98
N GLU A 308 -8.52 -2.94 -4.58
CA GLU A 308 -9.46 -3.95 -4.10
C GLU A 308 -8.75 -5.28 -3.90
N GLN A 309 -9.28 -6.10 -2.99
CA GLN A 309 -8.74 -7.42 -2.72
C GLN A 309 -8.58 -8.26 -4.00
N ASN A 310 -7.53 -9.08 -4.06
CA ASN A 310 -7.13 -9.95 -5.17
C ASN A 310 -6.59 -9.21 -6.40
N GLN A 311 -6.52 -7.87 -6.41
CA GLN A 311 -5.73 -7.17 -7.41
C GLN A 311 -4.24 -7.48 -7.21
N ILE A 312 -3.53 -7.66 -8.32
CA ILE A 312 -2.07 -7.85 -8.30
C ILE A 312 -1.46 -6.78 -9.18
N TRP A 313 -0.52 -6.03 -8.60
CA TRP A 313 0.13 -4.90 -9.23
C TRP A 313 1.62 -5.18 -9.40
N GLU A 314 2.09 -5.24 -10.63
CA GLU A 314 3.49 -5.39 -10.99
C GLU A 314 4.14 -4.03 -11.21
N VAL A 315 5.25 -3.78 -10.51
CA VAL A 315 6.06 -2.57 -10.63
C VAL A 315 7.39 -2.93 -11.30
N GLU A 316 7.77 -2.16 -12.31
CA GLU A 316 9.08 -2.23 -12.95
C GLU A 316 9.68 -0.83 -13.03
N ILE A 317 10.87 -0.65 -12.46
CA ILE A 317 11.60 0.62 -12.41
C ILE A 317 12.95 0.42 -13.10
N SER A 318 13.05 0.89 -14.32
CA SER A 318 14.25 0.79 -15.15
C SER A 318 15.04 2.10 -15.14
N GLY A 319 16.30 2.06 -15.61
CA GLY A 319 17.12 3.26 -15.76
C GLY A 319 17.75 3.79 -14.46
N LEU A 320 17.77 2.96 -13.42
CA LEU A 320 18.52 3.22 -12.19
C LEU A 320 20.01 2.90 -12.41
N VAL A 321 20.88 3.66 -11.77
CA VAL A 321 22.33 3.46 -11.78
C VAL A 321 22.80 3.18 -10.36
N THR A 322 23.55 2.11 -10.14
CA THR A 322 24.14 1.82 -8.83
C THR A 322 25.33 2.75 -8.56
N VAL A 323 25.77 2.84 -7.31
CA VAL A 323 26.98 3.63 -6.97
C VAL A 323 28.26 3.10 -7.64
N GLU A 324 28.26 1.85 -8.12
CA GLU A 324 29.32 1.25 -8.95
C GLU A 324 29.21 1.59 -10.45
N GLY A 325 28.14 2.30 -10.86
CA GLY A 325 27.91 2.73 -12.23
C GLY A 325 27.20 1.70 -13.11
N GLU A 326 26.59 0.67 -12.53
CA GLU A 326 25.83 -0.35 -13.28
C GLU A 326 24.38 0.11 -13.49
N ILE A 327 23.86 -0.01 -14.71
CA ILE A 327 22.44 0.22 -14.98
C ILE A 327 21.65 -1.01 -14.54
N THR A 328 20.63 -0.80 -13.72
CA THR A 328 19.82 -1.87 -13.15
C THR A 328 18.32 -1.56 -13.23
N THR A 329 17.52 -2.54 -12.80
CA THR A 329 16.07 -2.47 -12.73
C THR A 329 15.59 -3.05 -11.40
N ILE A 330 14.63 -2.39 -10.77
CA ILE A 330 13.89 -2.92 -9.62
C ILE A 330 12.56 -3.46 -10.16
N SER A 331 12.16 -4.65 -9.71
CA SER A 331 10.83 -5.20 -10.00
C SER A 331 10.26 -5.88 -8.77
N TYR A 332 8.97 -5.64 -8.50
CA TYR A 332 8.24 -6.28 -7.41
C TYR A 332 6.74 -6.35 -7.70
N SER A 333 6.06 -7.26 -6.99
CA SER A 333 4.62 -7.51 -7.11
C SER A 333 3.93 -7.20 -5.79
N VAL A 334 2.81 -6.50 -5.86
CA VAL A 334 1.95 -6.15 -4.73
C VAL A 334 0.62 -6.87 -4.88
N GLU A 335 0.28 -7.72 -3.92
CA GLU A 335 -1.03 -8.34 -3.79
C GLU A 335 -1.89 -7.48 -2.87
N ILE A 336 -2.96 -6.88 -3.39
CA ILE A 336 -3.88 -6.12 -2.56
C ILE A 336 -4.79 -7.08 -1.81
N ILE A 337 -4.88 -6.90 -0.49
CA ILE A 337 -5.68 -7.74 0.41
C ILE A 337 -6.61 -6.89 1.28
N SER A 338 -7.68 -7.48 1.80
CA SER A 338 -8.38 -6.91 2.96
C SER A 338 -7.78 -7.42 4.26
N LEU A 339 -7.77 -6.56 5.27
CA LEU A 339 -7.32 -6.89 6.63
C LEU A 339 -8.24 -7.87 7.36
N GLU A 340 -9.47 -8.01 6.91
CA GLU A 340 -10.41 -9.01 7.42
C GLU A 340 -10.71 -10.04 6.32
N PRO A 341 -10.95 -11.31 6.68
CA PRO A 341 -11.37 -12.33 5.72
C PRO A 341 -12.67 -11.95 5.01
N ILE A 342 -12.71 -12.17 3.70
CA ILE A 342 -13.90 -11.95 2.87
C ILE A 342 -14.40 -13.31 2.39
N GLU A 343 -15.50 -13.74 2.97
CA GLU A 343 -16.16 -15.00 2.62
C GLU A 343 -17.06 -14.85 1.38
N PRO A 344 -17.21 -15.90 0.56
CA PRO A 344 -18.26 -15.96 -0.44
C PRO A 344 -19.65 -15.77 0.20
N VAL A 345 -20.50 -14.95 -0.43
CA VAL A 345 -21.90 -14.74 -0.02
C VAL A 345 -22.90 -15.35 -1.00
N ALA A 346 -22.46 -15.68 -2.22
CA ALA A 346 -23.25 -16.40 -3.22
C ALA A 346 -22.33 -17.00 -4.29
N VAL A 347 -22.89 -17.88 -5.11
CA VAL A 347 -22.36 -18.30 -6.40
C VAL A 347 -23.48 -18.19 -7.43
N GLU A 348 -23.20 -17.69 -8.62
CA GLU A 348 -24.17 -17.59 -9.71
C GLU A 348 -23.74 -18.52 -10.85
N ILE A 349 -24.55 -19.55 -11.14
CA ILE A 349 -24.28 -20.50 -12.22
C ILE A 349 -24.96 -20.05 -13.52
N ASP A 350 -24.26 -20.13 -14.65
CA ASP A 350 -24.81 -19.82 -15.98
C ASP A 350 -24.50 -20.92 -17.00
N PRO A 351 -25.50 -21.40 -17.77
CA PRO A 351 -26.92 -21.06 -17.68
C PRO A 351 -27.64 -21.75 -16.52
N GLN A 352 -28.76 -21.16 -16.07
CA GLN A 352 -29.66 -21.74 -15.06
C GLN A 352 -30.43 -22.98 -15.56
N SER A 353 -30.49 -23.18 -16.87
CA SER A 353 -31.08 -24.36 -17.49
C SER A 353 -30.36 -24.74 -18.77
N LEU A 354 -30.18 -26.02 -18.99
CA LEU A 354 -29.45 -26.57 -20.13
C LEU A 354 -30.23 -27.75 -20.74
N SER A 355 -30.17 -27.87 -22.07
CA SER A 355 -30.72 -29.02 -22.78
C SER A 355 -29.65 -29.59 -23.70
N LEU A 356 -29.32 -30.87 -23.54
CA LEU A 356 -28.28 -31.57 -24.31
C LEU A 356 -28.81 -32.88 -24.89
N ALA A 357 -28.19 -33.34 -25.98
CA ALA A 357 -28.34 -34.72 -26.43
C ALA A 357 -27.30 -35.63 -25.74
N PRO A 358 -27.57 -36.94 -25.60
CA PRO A 358 -26.58 -37.89 -25.10
C PRO A 358 -25.24 -37.79 -25.84
N GLY A 359 -24.15 -37.69 -25.09
CA GLY A 359 -22.78 -37.50 -25.59
C GLY A 359 -22.36 -36.06 -25.86
N GLU A 360 -23.27 -35.08 -25.77
CA GLU A 360 -22.92 -33.66 -25.84
C GLU A 360 -22.32 -33.17 -24.51
N THR A 361 -21.48 -32.14 -24.61
CA THR A 361 -20.85 -31.49 -23.46
C THR A 361 -21.14 -30.00 -23.44
N TYR A 362 -21.09 -29.41 -22.25
CA TYR A 362 -21.24 -27.98 -22.05
C TYR A 362 -20.38 -27.51 -20.87
N ALA A 363 -19.62 -26.44 -21.05
CA ALA A 363 -18.85 -25.83 -19.96
C ALA A 363 -19.72 -24.80 -19.24
N LEU A 364 -20.11 -25.10 -18.00
CA LEU A 364 -20.79 -24.14 -17.14
C LEU A 364 -19.81 -23.06 -16.69
N SER A 365 -20.32 -21.86 -16.46
CA SER A 365 -19.62 -20.82 -15.70
C SER A 365 -20.29 -20.66 -14.34
N ALA A 366 -19.49 -20.49 -13.30
CA ALA A 366 -19.96 -20.10 -11.98
C ALA A 366 -19.18 -18.87 -11.51
N LEU A 367 -19.90 -17.85 -11.05
CA LEU A 367 -19.32 -16.61 -10.52
C LEU A 367 -19.51 -16.56 -9.01
N VAL A 368 -18.42 -16.59 -8.25
CA VAL A 368 -18.46 -16.37 -6.80
C VAL A 368 -18.65 -14.88 -6.52
N ILE A 369 -19.54 -14.57 -5.56
CA ILE A 369 -19.85 -13.20 -5.14
C ILE A 369 -19.43 -13.03 -3.67
N PRO A 370 -18.73 -11.93 -3.30
CA PRO A 370 -18.11 -11.00 -4.23
C PRO A 370 -16.98 -11.67 -5.02
N SER A 371 -16.67 -11.16 -6.22
CA SER A 371 -15.61 -11.70 -7.09
C SER A 371 -14.19 -11.50 -6.52
N TRP A 372 -14.09 -10.83 -5.38
CA TRP A 372 -12.87 -10.61 -4.62
C TRP A 372 -12.89 -11.31 -3.25
N ALA A 373 -13.73 -12.35 -3.05
CA ALA A 373 -13.65 -13.20 -1.87
C ALA A 373 -12.26 -13.87 -1.76
N ASP A 374 -11.89 -14.31 -0.56
CA ASP A 374 -10.58 -14.93 -0.29
C ASP A 374 -10.39 -16.24 -1.08
N ASP A 375 -11.45 -17.05 -1.15
CA ASP A 375 -11.48 -18.31 -1.88
C ASP A 375 -12.59 -18.28 -2.93
N LEU A 376 -12.19 -18.31 -4.20
CA LEU A 376 -13.08 -18.29 -5.36
C LEU A 376 -13.32 -19.69 -5.95
N SER A 377 -12.87 -20.75 -5.27
CA SER A 377 -13.05 -22.11 -5.77
C SER A 377 -14.52 -22.55 -5.73
N VAL A 378 -14.90 -23.31 -6.74
CA VAL A 378 -16.26 -23.82 -6.92
C VAL A 378 -16.20 -25.33 -7.08
N LEU A 379 -16.95 -26.03 -6.23
CA LEU A 379 -17.22 -27.46 -6.35
C LEU A 379 -18.47 -27.67 -7.20
N TYR A 380 -18.42 -28.63 -8.13
CA TYR A 380 -19.58 -29.02 -8.93
C TYR A 380 -20.06 -30.43 -8.58
N GLU A 381 -21.38 -30.60 -8.48
CA GLU A 381 -22.00 -31.90 -8.23
C GLU A 381 -23.20 -32.14 -9.16
N SER A 382 -23.34 -33.39 -9.63
CA SER A 382 -24.54 -33.83 -10.36
C SER A 382 -25.48 -34.59 -9.43
N SER A 383 -26.77 -34.27 -9.47
CA SER A 383 -27.79 -35.01 -8.72
C SER A 383 -27.98 -36.44 -9.24
N ASP A 384 -27.62 -36.72 -10.49
CA ASP A 384 -27.68 -38.05 -11.09
C ASP A 384 -26.57 -38.23 -12.15
N PRO A 385 -25.39 -38.75 -11.73
CA PRO A 385 -24.28 -39.06 -12.63
C PRO A 385 -24.58 -40.11 -13.70
N ALA A 386 -25.71 -40.84 -13.63
CA ALA A 386 -26.12 -41.74 -14.72
C ALA A 386 -26.81 -40.98 -15.87
N ILE A 387 -27.36 -39.78 -15.61
CA ILE A 387 -27.97 -38.89 -16.61
C ILE A 387 -26.93 -37.93 -17.17
N ALA A 388 -26.14 -37.28 -16.29
CA ALA A 388 -25.02 -36.45 -16.68
C ALA A 388 -23.98 -36.31 -15.58
N THR A 389 -22.70 -36.22 -15.95
CA THR A 389 -21.59 -35.94 -15.03
C THR A 389 -21.10 -34.50 -15.22
N VAL A 390 -20.42 -33.96 -14.21
CA VAL A 390 -19.70 -32.68 -14.27
C VAL A 390 -18.31 -32.90 -13.67
N ASP A 391 -17.28 -32.27 -14.24
CA ASP A 391 -15.92 -32.32 -13.71
C ASP A 391 -15.55 -31.08 -12.87
N GLU A 392 -14.34 -31.07 -12.32
CA GLU A 392 -13.82 -29.96 -11.47
C GLU A 392 -13.74 -28.62 -12.21
N SER A 393 -13.73 -28.61 -13.55
CA SER A 393 -13.72 -27.40 -14.37
C SER A 393 -15.12 -26.90 -14.74
N GLY A 394 -16.17 -27.59 -14.30
CA GLY A 394 -17.56 -27.28 -14.66
C GLY A 394 -17.98 -27.85 -16.03
N LEU A 395 -17.22 -28.78 -16.62
CA LEU A 395 -17.58 -29.40 -17.89
C LEU A 395 -18.62 -30.51 -17.66
N VAL A 396 -19.85 -30.23 -18.07
CA VAL A 396 -20.96 -31.18 -18.04
C VAL A 396 -20.88 -32.11 -19.25
N THR A 397 -21.10 -33.41 -19.03
CA THR A 397 -21.21 -34.44 -20.08
C THR A 397 -22.54 -35.17 -19.94
N ALA A 398 -23.39 -35.08 -20.96
CA ALA A 398 -24.67 -35.79 -21.00
C ALA A 398 -24.47 -37.28 -21.33
N ILE A 399 -25.09 -38.18 -20.56
CA ILE A 399 -24.89 -39.63 -20.64
C ILE A 399 -26.15 -40.33 -21.18
N ALA A 400 -27.31 -40.09 -20.55
CA ALA A 400 -28.56 -40.77 -20.88
C ALA A 400 -29.74 -39.81 -20.77
N GLU A 401 -30.83 -40.12 -21.49
CA GLU A 401 -32.06 -39.31 -21.44
C GLU A 401 -32.62 -39.24 -20.02
N GLY A 402 -33.06 -38.05 -19.60
CA GLY A 402 -33.57 -37.78 -18.26
C GLY A 402 -33.40 -36.32 -17.85
N CYS A 403 -33.75 -36.02 -16.60
CA CYS A 403 -33.53 -34.72 -16.00
C CYS A 403 -32.67 -34.88 -14.75
N CYS A 404 -31.65 -34.05 -14.59
CA CYS A 404 -30.86 -33.94 -13.38
C CYS A 404 -30.52 -32.47 -13.13
N THR A 405 -29.92 -32.17 -11.99
CA THR A 405 -29.42 -30.83 -11.67
C THR A 405 -27.91 -30.88 -11.49
N ILE A 406 -27.23 -29.84 -11.98
CA ILE A 406 -25.83 -29.59 -11.71
C ILE A 406 -25.75 -28.43 -10.71
N THR A 407 -25.11 -28.65 -9.57
CA THR A 407 -25.00 -27.67 -8.48
C THR A 407 -23.57 -27.14 -8.44
N ALA A 408 -23.40 -25.81 -8.43
CA ALA A 408 -22.15 -25.15 -8.08
C ALA A 408 -22.18 -24.79 -6.59
N ILE A 409 -21.08 -25.01 -5.86
CA ILE A 409 -21.01 -24.84 -4.40
C ILE A 409 -19.69 -24.12 -4.05
N THR A 410 -19.75 -23.05 -3.27
CA THR A 410 -18.58 -22.34 -2.74
C THR A 410 -17.95 -23.10 -1.55
N VAL A 411 -16.75 -22.72 -1.14
CA VAL A 411 -16.04 -23.36 -0.01
C VAL A 411 -16.79 -23.32 1.32
N ASN A 412 -17.64 -22.31 1.53
CA ASN A 412 -18.45 -22.14 2.73
C ASN A 412 -19.89 -22.67 2.55
N GLY A 413 -20.22 -23.25 1.40
CA GLY A 413 -21.49 -23.96 1.17
C GLY A 413 -22.60 -23.15 0.52
N GLU A 414 -22.34 -21.92 0.05
CA GLU A 414 -23.28 -21.20 -0.81
C GLU A 414 -23.42 -21.93 -2.14
N SER A 415 -24.62 -22.01 -2.70
CA SER A 415 -24.87 -22.85 -3.87
C SER A 415 -25.90 -22.29 -4.85
N ASP A 416 -25.73 -22.63 -6.12
CA ASP A 416 -26.69 -22.33 -7.19
C ASP A 416 -26.77 -23.49 -8.20
N VAL A 417 -27.88 -23.58 -8.93
CA VAL A 417 -28.28 -24.81 -9.63
C VAL A 417 -28.63 -24.57 -11.10
N CYS A 418 -28.01 -25.36 -11.98
CA CYS A 418 -28.42 -25.52 -13.36
C CYS A 418 -29.33 -26.75 -13.50
N THR A 419 -30.54 -26.58 -14.04
CA THR A 419 -31.40 -27.71 -14.40
C THR A 419 -31.02 -28.25 -15.78
N LEU A 420 -30.65 -29.53 -15.87
CA LEU A 420 -30.29 -30.18 -17.11
C LEU A 420 -31.38 -31.16 -17.57
N THR A 421 -31.78 -31.02 -18.83
CA THR A 421 -32.59 -32.03 -19.53
C THR A 421 -31.76 -32.68 -20.64
N VAL A 422 -31.67 -34.00 -20.62
CA VAL A 422 -31.05 -34.79 -21.69
C VAL A 422 -32.15 -35.46 -22.50
N SER A 423 -32.19 -35.21 -23.80
CA SER A 423 -33.17 -35.80 -24.71
C SER A 423 -32.60 -35.98 -26.10
N ALA A 424 -33.05 -37.00 -26.85
CA ALA A 424 -32.74 -37.11 -28.27
C ALA A 424 -33.11 -35.84 -29.06
N LYS A 425 -32.34 -35.57 -30.12
CA LYS A 425 -32.56 -34.44 -31.05
C LYS A 425 -33.82 -34.61 -31.91
#